data_AF-A0A7K3E5B0-F1
#
_entry.id   AF-A0A7K3E5B0-F1
#
_cell.length_a   1.000
_cell.length_b   1.000
_cell.length_c   1.000
_cell.angle_alpha   90.00
_cell.angle_beta   90.00
_cell.angle_gamma   90.00
#
_symmetry.space_group_name_H-M   'P 1'
#
loop_
_entity.id
_entity.type
_entity.pdbx_description
1 polymer ?
#
loop_
_entity_poly.entity_id
_entity_poly.type
_entity_poly.pdbx_seq_one_letter_code
_entity_poly.pdbx_strand_id
1 'polypeptide(L)'
;MTVNRPGLPGDLPSAEVLWARWALVAVLEATTADERAGHHRTGTWVDDEGLHLDDAGCTWWAFAQRGAGRYVLYGEDESSQVKWHEPPVDMLAGAPAWLPHERLRDLLEGCELGCVYWYENGTWARAPYPSTLKDDGLDCGVSRFVDRTDVLQVIADEDHGALPAHDAATLLDHAESYRLTQDLLFSLATGLDRRAPERPAMVRAWERAGLQRP
;
A
#
# COMPACT_ATOMS: atom_id res chain seq x y z
N MET A 1 1.20 13.32 -9.37
CA MET A 1 2.05 14.07 -8.43
C MET A 1 3.31 13.25 -8.23
N THR A 2 4.48 13.87 -8.14
CA THR A 2 5.73 13.13 -7.93
C THR A 2 6.08 13.14 -6.46
N VAL A 3 6.33 11.96 -5.88
CA VAL A 3 6.80 11.80 -4.50
C VAL A 3 8.23 12.37 -4.41
N ASN A 4 8.53 13.14 -3.36
CA ASN A 4 9.86 13.70 -3.15
C ASN A 4 10.86 12.61 -2.75
N ARG A 5 12.16 12.91 -2.90
CA ARG A 5 13.26 12.06 -2.42
C ARG A 5 14.17 12.89 -1.50
N PRO A 6 14.24 12.58 -0.20
CA PRO A 6 13.35 11.65 0.52
C PRO A 6 11.90 12.14 0.55
N GLY A 7 10.95 11.23 0.73
CA GLY A 7 9.52 11.53 0.76
C GLY A 7 9.15 12.55 1.83
N LEU A 8 8.08 13.31 1.59
CA LEU A 8 7.49 14.24 2.53
C LEU A 8 6.10 13.78 2.95
N PRO A 9 5.64 14.06 4.18
CA PRO A 9 4.28 13.73 4.60
C PRO A 9 3.19 14.28 3.66
N GLY A 10 3.43 15.44 3.04
CA GLY A 10 2.51 16.06 2.08
C GLY A 10 2.48 15.40 0.70
N ASP A 11 3.35 14.44 0.43
CA ASP A 11 3.36 13.70 -0.85
C ASP A 11 2.26 12.65 -0.89
N LEU A 12 1.84 12.16 0.28
CA LEU A 12 0.82 11.13 0.40
C LEU A 12 -0.59 11.76 0.45
N PRO A 13 -1.61 11.18 -0.22
CA PRO A 13 -2.99 11.58 0.02
C PRO A 13 -3.40 11.18 1.44
N SER A 14 -4.59 11.59 1.92
CA SER A 14 -5.12 11.10 3.21
C SER A 14 -5.02 9.58 3.30
N ALA A 15 -4.70 9.04 4.48
CA ALA A 15 -4.49 7.60 4.65
C ALA A 15 -5.69 6.76 4.20
N GLU A 16 -6.90 7.27 4.35
CA GLU A 16 -8.13 6.60 3.89
C GLU A 16 -8.19 6.47 2.35
N VAL A 17 -7.69 7.47 1.62
CA VAL A 17 -7.63 7.45 0.16
C VAL A 17 -6.51 6.54 -0.32
N LEU A 18 -5.33 6.62 0.30
CA LEU A 18 -4.22 5.70 0.00
C LEU A 18 -4.66 4.24 0.24
N TRP A 19 -5.37 3.99 1.34
CA TRP A 19 -5.87 2.68 1.71
C TRP A 19 -6.83 2.15 0.66
N ALA A 20 -7.82 2.95 0.28
CA ALA A 20 -8.82 2.56 -0.71
C ALA A 20 -8.19 2.21 -2.08
N ARG A 21 -7.20 2.99 -2.52
CA ARG A 21 -6.48 2.79 -3.78
C ARG A 21 -5.70 1.48 -3.80
N TRP A 22 -4.84 1.30 -2.79
CA TRP A 22 -4.01 0.11 -2.67
C TRP A 22 -4.88 -1.13 -2.45
N ALA A 23 -5.90 -1.05 -1.59
CA ALA A 23 -6.83 -2.13 -1.37
C ALA A 23 -7.59 -2.56 -2.64
N LEU A 24 -8.00 -1.63 -3.49
CA LEU A 24 -8.64 -2.00 -4.76
C LEU A 24 -7.71 -2.85 -5.62
N VAL A 25 -6.44 -2.47 -5.73
CA VAL A 25 -5.43 -3.26 -6.45
C VAL A 25 -5.26 -4.64 -5.81
N ALA A 26 -5.14 -4.71 -4.47
CA ALA A 26 -5.05 -5.98 -3.74
C ALA A 26 -6.28 -6.89 -3.96
N VAL A 27 -7.47 -6.31 -4.09
CA VAL A 27 -8.71 -7.05 -4.39
C VAL A 27 -8.69 -7.61 -5.80
N LEU A 28 -8.22 -6.84 -6.78
CA LEU A 28 -8.14 -7.27 -8.18
C LEU A 28 -7.06 -8.34 -8.40
N GLU A 29 -5.97 -8.29 -7.64
CA GLU A 29 -4.88 -9.28 -7.69
C GLU A 29 -5.17 -10.56 -6.89
N ALA A 30 -6.22 -10.57 -6.05
CA ALA A 30 -6.45 -11.66 -5.10
C ALA A 30 -6.70 -13.01 -5.79
N THR A 31 -5.86 -14.00 -5.46
CA THR A 31 -6.03 -15.41 -5.87
C THR A 31 -6.09 -16.34 -4.67
N THR A 32 -6.76 -17.48 -4.79
CA THR A 32 -6.77 -18.52 -3.72
C THR A 32 -5.42 -19.23 -3.63
N ALA A 33 -4.61 -19.21 -4.70
CA ALA A 33 -3.28 -19.78 -4.69
C ALA A 33 -2.34 -19.02 -3.74
N ASP A 34 -2.38 -17.69 -3.78
CA ASP A 34 -1.53 -16.82 -2.97
C ASP A 34 -1.89 -16.83 -1.49
N GLU A 35 -3.11 -17.26 -1.15
CA GLU A 35 -3.56 -17.41 0.23
C GLU A 35 -3.15 -18.76 0.87
N ARG A 36 -2.51 -19.66 0.12
CA ARG A 36 -2.13 -20.98 0.65
C ARG A 36 -0.97 -20.87 1.63
N ALA A 37 -1.13 -21.51 2.78
CA ALA A 37 -0.07 -21.63 3.78
C ALA A 37 1.22 -22.21 3.18
N GLY A 38 2.36 -21.62 3.52
CA GLY A 38 3.69 -22.03 3.06
C GLY A 38 4.08 -21.53 1.67
N HIS A 39 3.25 -20.72 1.01
CA HIS A 39 3.63 -19.97 -0.18
C HIS A 39 4.12 -18.58 0.22
N HIS A 40 5.29 -18.18 -0.29
CA HIS A 40 5.72 -16.78 -0.18
C HIS A 40 4.90 -15.96 -1.18
N ARG A 41 4.16 -14.98 -0.66
CA ARG A 41 3.27 -14.15 -1.45
C ARG A 41 4.02 -12.97 -2.02
N THR A 42 3.79 -12.67 -3.29
CA THR A 42 4.32 -11.52 -4.00
C THR A 42 3.18 -10.73 -4.63
N GLY A 43 3.46 -9.56 -5.17
CA GLY A 43 2.46 -8.62 -5.66
C GLY A 43 1.83 -7.83 -4.53
N THR A 44 0.55 -7.50 -4.68
CA THR A 44 -0.21 -6.64 -3.78
C THR A 44 -1.28 -7.44 -3.07
N TRP A 45 -1.39 -7.33 -1.75
CA TRP A 45 -2.44 -8.04 -1.02
C TRP A 45 -2.92 -7.38 0.26
N VAL A 46 -3.98 -7.95 0.82
CA VAL A 46 -4.50 -7.63 2.16
C VAL A 46 -4.69 -8.90 2.98
N ASP A 47 -4.27 -8.84 4.24
CA ASP A 47 -4.52 -9.85 5.28
C ASP A 47 -4.91 -9.17 6.60
N ASP A 48 -4.87 -9.92 7.70
CA ASP A 48 -5.27 -9.44 9.02
C ASP A 48 -4.29 -8.40 9.61
N GLU A 49 -3.06 -8.29 9.07
CA GLU A 49 -2.07 -7.31 9.51
C GLU A 49 -2.19 -5.98 8.77
N GLY A 50 -2.69 -6.01 7.53
CA GLY A 50 -2.88 -4.84 6.68
C GLY A 50 -2.75 -5.14 5.19
N LEU A 51 -2.49 -4.08 4.43
CA LEU A 51 -2.09 -4.14 3.05
C LEU A 51 -0.58 -4.38 2.95
N HIS A 52 -0.19 -5.13 1.93
CA HIS A 52 1.19 -5.47 1.65
C HIS A 52 1.49 -5.36 0.17
N LEU A 53 2.76 -5.13 -0.11
CA LEU A 53 3.34 -5.14 -1.44
C LEU A 53 4.70 -5.80 -1.31
N ASP A 54 4.99 -6.76 -2.16
CA ASP A 54 6.30 -7.39 -2.29
C ASP A 54 6.57 -7.60 -3.79
N ASP A 55 7.62 -7.00 -4.32
CA ASP A 55 7.94 -7.09 -5.75
C ASP A 55 8.73 -8.36 -6.13
N ALA A 56 8.90 -9.29 -5.18
CA ALA A 56 9.74 -10.48 -5.28
C ALA A 56 11.22 -10.19 -5.54
N GLY A 57 11.64 -8.94 -5.35
CA GLY A 57 12.98 -8.44 -5.60
C GLY A 57 13.50 -7.77 -4.34
N CYS A 58 13.47 -6.45 -4.36
CA CYS A 58 14.10 -5.62 -3.35
C CYS A 58 13.21 -4.51 -2.81
N THR A 59 11.91 -4.57 -3.11
CA THR A 59 10.91 -3.63 -2.60
C THR A 59 9.83 -4.37 -1.83
N TRP A 60 9.59 -3.96 -0.60
CA TRP A 60 8.42 -4.40 0.15
C TRP A 60 7.82 -3.26 0.98
N TRP A 61 6.49 -3.28 1.11
CA TRP A 61 5.75 -2.30 1.90
C TRP A 61 4.63 -2.97 2.69
N ALA A 62 4.41 -2.47 3.89
CA ALA A 62 3.25 -2.79 4.72
C ALA A 62 2.50 -1.50 5.08
N PHE A 63 1.18 -1.55 4.97
CA PHE A 63 0.31 -0.43 5.31
C PHE A 63 -0.89 -0.92 6.11
N ALA A 64 -1.03 -0.41 7.32
CA ALA A 64 -1.94 -1.01 8.28
C ALA A 64 -2.73 0.02 9.08
N GLN A 65 -4.01 -0.30 9.31
CA GLN A 65 -4.84 0.44 10.25
C GLN A 65 -4.49 0.02 11.69
N ARG A 66 -4.39 0.99 12.61
CA ARG A 66 -4.03 0.80 14.03
C ARG A 66 -5.04 1.50 14.96
N GLY A 67 -6.32 1.39 14.59
CA GLY A 67 -7.44 2.04 15.27
C GLY A 67 -8.13 3.10 14.40
N ALA A 68 -9.17 3.72 14.95
CA ALA A 68 -9.94 4.75 14.25
C ALA A 68 -9.02 5.94 13.86
N GLY A 69 -8.97 6.25 12.56
CA GLY A 69 -8.17 7.37 12.02
C GLY A 69 -6.65 7.21 12.18
N ARG A 70 -6.15 6.02 12.51
CA ARG A 70 -4.73 5.73 12.71
C ARG A 70 -4.23 4.73 11.68
N TYR A 71 -3.17 5.10 10.97
CA TYR A 71 -2.54 4.24 9.99
C TYR A 71 -1.03 4.32 10.06
N VAL A 72 -0.34 3.23 9.73
CA VAL A 72 1.12 3.19 9.63
C VAL A 72 1.51 2.58 8.29
N LEU A 73 2.37 3.28 7.55
CA LEU A 73 3.03 2.83 6.33
C LEU A 73 4.52 2.67 6.63
N TYR A 74 5.08 1.52 6.32
CA TYR A 74 6.50 1.24 6.51
C TYR A 74 6.97 0.17 5.54
N GLY A 75 8.26 0.12 5.27
CA GLY A 75 8.83 -0.82 4.31
C GLY A 75 10.21 -0.39 3.88
N GLU A 76 10.74 -1.05 2.87
CA GLU A 76 12.06 -0.82 2.32
C GLU A 76 12.06 -0.99 0.81
N ASP A 77 12.98 -0.27 0.19
CA ASP A 77 13.39 -0.45 -1.19
C ASP A 77 14.92 -0.38 -1.21
N GLU A 78 15.57 -1.20 -2.03
CA GLU A 78 17.03 -1.28 -2.06
C GLU A 78 17.72 0.03 -2.44
N SER A 79 17.06 0.91 -3.20
CA SER A 79 17.58 2.23 -3.55
C SER A 79 17.53 3.23 -2.38
N SER A 80 16.82 2.90 -1.30
CA SER A 80 16.83 3.69 -0.07
C SER A 80 18.24 3.83 0.49
N GLN A 81 18.64 5.07 0.78
CA GLN A 81 19.96 5.35 1.32
C GLN A 81 20.00 5.26 2.85
N VAL A 82 18.85 4.99 3.49
CA VAL A 82 18.73 4.99 4.95
C VAL A 82 19.64 3.96 5.60
N LYS A 83 19.65 2.72 5.11
CA LYS A 83 20.46 1.63 5.66
C LYS A 83 21.98 1.87 5.61
N TRP A 84 22.44 2.79 4.76
CA TRP A 84 23.85 3.13 4.58
C TRP A 84 24.22 4.53 5.07
N HIS A 85 23.27 5.28 5.61
CA HIS A 85 23.50 6.67 6.00
C HIS A 85 24.31 6.76 7.30
N GLU A 86 25.31 7.63 7.33
CA GLU A 86 26.14 7.92 8.51
C GLU A 86 26.01 9.42 8.89
N PRO A 87 25.60 9.76 10.13
CA PRO A 87 25.20 8.85 11.21
C PRO A 87 23.88 8.11 10.90
N PRO A 88 23.61 6.96 11.55
CA PRO A 88 22.36 6.22 11.35
C PRO A 88 21.12 7.09 11.55
N VAL A 89 20.12 6.91 10.68
CA VAL A 89 18.85 7.65 10.76
C VAL A 89 17.89 6.95 11.72
N ASP A 90 17.50 7.63 12.79
CA ASP A 90 16.41 7.15 13.67
C ASP A 90 15.05 7.45 13.04
N MET A 91 14.50 6.48 12.31
CA MET A 91 13.17 6.58 11.69
C MET A 91 12.01 6.54 12.68
N LEU A 92 12.27 6.25 13.96
CA LEU A 92 11.26 6.18 15.01
C LEU A 92 11.31 7.40 15.94
N ALA A 93 12.18 8.37 15.66
CA ALA A 93 12.23 9.62 16.41
C ALA A 93 10.87 10.33 16.37
N GLY A 94 10.26 10.50 17.55
CA GLY A 94 8.95 11.13 17.70
C GLY A 94 7.76 10.24 17.32
N ALA A 95 7.98 8.95 17.06
CA ALA A 95 6.92 8.00 16.75
C ALA A 95 5.93 7.86 17.93
N PRO A 96 4.61 7.82 17.66
CA PRO A 96 3.61 7.69 18.72
C PRO A 96 3.62 6.29 19.33
N ALA A 97 3.22 6.18 20.60
CA ALA A 97 3.28 4.93 21.37
C ALA A 97 2.40 3.79 20.84
N TRP A 98 1.42 4.10 19.97
CA TRP A 98 0.54 3.09 19.37
C TRP A 98 1.16 2.36 18.17
N LEU A 99 2.32 2.81 17.66
CA LEU A 99 3.04 2.08 16.62
C LEU A 99 3.55 0.72 17.10
N PRO A 100 3.75 -0.25 16.18
CA PRO A 100 4.36 -1.54 16.51
C PRO A 100 5.88 -1.39 16.72
N HIS A 101 6.28 -0.69 17.79
CA HIS A 101 7.66 -0.29 18.07
C HIS A 101 8.67 -1.43 18.10
N GLU A 102 8.29 -2.59 18.63
CA GLU A 102 9.18 -3.77 18.68
C GLU A 102 9.54 -4.23 17.27
N ARG A 103 8.54 -4.55 16.44
CA ARG A 103 8.73 -4.93 15.04
C ARG A 103 9.49 -3.88 14.23
N LEU A 104 9.17 -2.60 14.40
CA LEU A 104 9.84 -1.54 13.64
C LEU A 104 11.31 -1.37 14.06
N ARG A 105 11.65 -1.59 15.33
CA ARG A 105 13.03 -1.60 15.79
C ARG A 105 13.80 -2.78 15.22
N ASP A 106 13.21 -3.97 15.23
CA ASP A 106 13.84 -5.17 14.67
C ASP A 106 14.16 -4.97 13.17
N LEU A 107 13.21 -4.42 12.40
CA LEU A 107 13.41 -4.11 10.97
C LEU A 107 14.49 -3.03 10.75
N LEU A 108 14.51 -1.98 11.58
CA LEU A 108 15.53 -0.92 11.52
C LEU A 108 16.92 -1.49 11.81
N GLU A 109 17.05 -2.34 12.85
CA GLU A 109 18.31 -3.00 13.21
C GLU A 109 18.77 -4.00 12.13
N GLY A 110 17.82 -4.62 11.43
CA GLY A 110 18.05 -5.53 10.30
C GLY A 110 18.41 -4.85 8.97
N CYS A 111 18.41 -3.51 8.90
CA CYS A 111 18.53 -2.75 7.64
C CYS A 111 17.40 -3.03 6.64
N GLU A 112 16.22 -3.44 7.12
CA GLU A 112 15.03 -3.79 6.34
C GLU A 112 13.97 -2.68 6.41
N LEU A 113 14.38 -1.44 6.69
CA LEU A 113 13.48 -0.31 6.84
C LEU A 113 14.06 0.91 6.12
N GLY A 114 13.35 1.40 5.11
CA GLY A 114 13.67 2.61 4.37
C GLY A 114 12.93 3.84 4.91
N CYS A 115 11.67 3.67 5.36
CA CYS A 115 10.95 4.74 6.03
C CYS A 115 9.79 4.23 6.91
N VAL A 116 9.33 5.10 7.81
CA VAL A 116 8.10 4.90 8.61
C VAL A 116 7.28 6.19 8.58
N TYR A 117 6.06 6.09 8.07
CA TYR A 117 5.07 7.15 8.07
C TYR A 117 3.88 6.73 8.94
N TRP A 118 3.40 7.64 9.78
CA TRP A 118 2.21 7.43 10.59
C TRP A 118 1.19 8.53 10.34
N TYR A 119 -0.07 8.14 10.28
CA TYR A 119 -1.21 9.03 10.10
C TYR A 119 -2.05 9.03 11.37
N GLU A 120 -2.31 10.22 11.89
CA GLU A 120 -3.24 10.45 12.98
C GLU A 120 -3.78 11.88 12.84
N ASN A 121 -5.01 12.13 13.30
CA ASN A 121 -5.63 13.46 13.29
C ASN A 121 -5.68 14.13 11.90
N GLY A 122 -5.83 13.34 10.84
CA GLY A 122 -5.96 13.86 9.46
C GLY A 122 -4.64 14.23 8.79
N THR A 123 -3.50 13.92 9.41
CA THR A 123 -2.18 14.31 8.90
C THR A 123 -1.19 13.16 8.95
N TRP A 124 -0.38 13.04 7.91
CA TRP A 124 0.81 12.22 7.92
C TRP A 124 1.94 12.90 8.70
N ALA A 125 2.75 12.09 9.36
CA ALA A 125 4.02 12.48 9.95
C ALA A 125 5.03 11.35 9.78
N ARG A 126 6.31 11.70 9.90
CA ARG A 126 7.44 10.78 9.96
C ARG A 126 8.55 11.40 10.82
N ALA A 127 9.55 10.60 11.17
CA ALA A 127 10.73 11.12 11.84
C ALA A 127 11.40 12.22 11.00
N PRO A 128 12.01 13.25 11.64
CA PRO A 128 12.80 14.25 10.93
C PRO A 128 14.04 13.57 10.35
N TYR A 129 14.27 13.74 9.05
CA TYR A 129 15.46 13.21 8.40
C TYR A 129 16.58 14.25 8.37
N PRO A 130 17.85 13.81 8.43
CA PRO A 130 18.97 14.72 8.22
C PRO A 130 18.93 15.27 6.79
N SER A 131 19.34 16.52 6.60
CA SER A 131 19.35 17.19 5.28
C SER A 131 20.30 16.54 4.26
N THR A 132 21.16 15.64 4.73
CA THR A 132 22.10 14.86 3.91
C THR A 132 21.48 13.62 3.29
N LEU A 133 20.38 13.09 3.86
CA LEU A 133 19.67 11.94 3.29
C LEU A 133 19.04 12.33 1.96
N LYS A 134 19.33 11.56 0.91
CA LYS A 134 18.86 11.85 -0.46
C LYS A 134 17.65 11.05 -0.88
N ASP A 135 17.47 9.86 -0.32
CA ASP A 135 16.40 8.97 -0.71
C ASP A 135 16.02 8.07 0.47
N ASP A 136 14.73 7.97 0.76
CA ASP A 136 14.15 7.04 1.73
C ASP A 136 13.44 5.85 1.06
N GLY A 137 13.39 5.85 -0.29
CA GLY A 137 12.78 4.79 -1.09
C GLY A 137 11.26 4.88 -1.21
N LEU A 138 10.59 5.86 -0.58
CA LEU A 138 9.13 5.94 -0.55
C LEU A 138 8.51 5.93 -1.94
N ASP A 139 9.14 6.57 -2.92
CA ASP A 139 8.61 6.62 -4.27
C ASP A 139 8.70 5.29 -5.02
N CYS A 140 9.57 4.37 -4.58
CA CYS A 140 9.64 3.02 -5.11
C CYS A 140 8.47 2.20 -4.57
N GLY A 141 7.62 1.72 -5.46
CA GLY A 141 6.46 0.92 -5.10
C GLY A 141 5.26 1.73 -4.63
N VAL A 142 5.37 2.62 -3.62
CA VAL A 142 4.20 3.34 -3.07
C VAL A 142 3.67 4.41 -4.00
N SER A 143 4.52 5.05 -4.82
CA SER A 143 4.11 6.14 -5.74
C SER A 143 2.94 5.74 -6.65
N ARG A 144 2.87 4.46 -7.04
CA ARG A 144 1.80 3.89 -7.89
C ARG A 144 0.40 3.98 -7.26
N PHE A 145 0.31 4.25 -5.95
CA PHE A 145 -0.95 4.44 -5.22
C PHE A 145 -1.20 5.90 -4.80
N VAL A 146 -0.24 6.80 -5.04
CA VAL A 146 -0.28 8.19 -4.56
C VAL A 146 -1.03 9.11 -5.51
N ASP A 147 -0.78 9.00 -6.82
CA ASP A 147 -1.55 9.75 -7.82
C ASP A 147 -2.70 8.89 -8.35
N ARG A 148 -3.86 9.52 -8.54
CA ARG A 148 -5.03 8.83 -9.07
C ARG A 148 -4.79 8.30 -10.49
N THR A 149 -4.05 9.03 -11.31
CA THR A 149 -3.71 8.66 -12.69
C THR A 149 -2.86 7.39 -12.70
N ASP A 150 -1.87 7.32 -11.81
CA ASP A 150 -0.96 6.17 -11.72
C ASP A 150 -1.72 4.93 -11.23
N VAL A 151 -2.64 5.09 -10.26
CA VAL A 151 -3.52 4.00 -9.81
C VAL A 151 -4.37 3.46 -10.97
N LEU A 152 -4.93 4.35 -11.80
CA LEU A 152 -5.72 3.92 -12.96
C LEU A 152 -4.88 3.19 -14.00
N GLN A 153 -3.61 3.58 -14.17
CA GLN A 153 -2.68 2.86 -15.03
C GLN A 153 -2.39 1.46 -14.47
N VAL A 154 -2.16 1.34 -13.16
CA VAL A 154 -1.98 0.03 -12.49
C VAL A 154 -3.21 -0.84 -12.69
N ILE A 155 -4.42 -0.34 -12.44
CA ILE A 155 -5.66 -1.12 -12.59
C ILE A 155 -5.92 -1.53 -14.04
N ALA A 156 -5.54 -0.69 -15.00
CA ALA A 156 -5.72 -0.95 -16.42
C ALA A 156 -4.58 -1.77 -17.05
N ASP A 157 -3.52 -2.09 -16.29
CA ASP A 157 -2.41 -2.91 -16.76
C ASP A 157 -2.88 -4.33 -17.12
N GLU A 158 -2.19 -4.97 -18.07
CA GLU A 158 -2.50 -6.33 -18.51
C GLU A 158 -2.36 -7.36 -17.38
N ASP A 159 -1.49 -7.10 -16.40
CA ASP A 159 -1.30 -7.95 -15.23
C ASP A 159 -2.56 -8.01 -14.34
N HIS A 160 -3.38 -6.94 -14.37
CA HIS A 160 -4.68 -6.83 -13.71
C HIS A 160 -5.83 -7.08 -14.66
N GLY A 161 -5.56 -7.79 -15.76
CA GLY A 161 -6.49 -8.24 -16.81
C GLY A 161 -7.14 -7.13 -17.64
N ALA A 162 -6.46 -6.00 -17.78
CA ALA A 162 -6.76 -4.93 -18.74
C ALA A 162 -8.22 -4.47 -18.71
N LEU A 163 -8.63 -3.88 -17.58
CA LEU A 163 -9.95 -3.25 -17.48
C LEU A 163 -10.05 -2.03 -18.42
N PRO A 164 -11.19 -1.84 -19.11
CA PRO A 164 -11.44 -0.58 -19.81
C PRO A 164 -11.28 0.61 -18.86
N ALA A 165 -10.65 1.69 -19.34
CA ALA A 165 -10.33 2.86 -18.50
C ALA A 165 -11.56 3.43 -17.76
N HIS A 166 -12.75 3.36 -18.36
CA HIS A 166 -14.00 3.78 -17.73
C HIS A 166 -14.40 2.91 -16.53
N ASP A 167 -14.20 1.60 -16.64
CA ASP A 167 -14.54 0.64 -15.60
C ASP A 167 -13.54 0.74 -14.44
N ALA A 168 -12.25 0.89 -14.76
CA ALA A 168 -11.21 1.17 -13.78
C ALA A 168 -11.51 2.46 -12.99
N ALA A 169 -11.90 3.54 -13.68
CA ALA A 169 -12.29 4.79 -13.04
C ALA A 169 -13.50 4.63 -12.11
N THR A 170 -14.52 3.90 -12.56
CA THR A 170 -15.73 3.63 -11.79
C THR A 170 -15.43 2.82 -10.52
N LEU A 171 -14.64 1.76 -10.63
CA LEU A 171 -14.21 0.98 -9.47
C LEU A 171 -13.43 1.83 -8.48
N LEU A 172 -12.51 2.67 -8.98
CA LEU A 172 -11.69 3.52 -8.14
C LEU A 172 -12.51 4.61 -7.42
N ASP A 173 -13.50 5.22 -8.07
CA ASP A 173 -14.42 6.17 -7.43
C ASP A 173 -15.22 5.53 -6.29
N HIS A 174 -15.70 4.31 -6.52
CA HIS A 174 -16.42 3.56 -5.51
C HIS A 174 -15.52 3.12 -4.36
N ALA A 175 -14.27 2.71 -4.63
CA ALA A 175 -13.31 2.37 -3.60
C ALA A 175 -12.92 3.59 -2.74
N GLU A 176 -12.54 4.72 -3.36
CA GLU A 176 -12.17 5.95 -2.64
C GLU A 176 -13.32 6.51 -1.79
N SER A 177 -14.57 6.32 -2.23
CA SER A 177 -15.76 6.70 -1.45
C SER A 177 -16.25 5.61 -0.50
N TYR A 178 -15.54 4.48 -0.37
CA TYR A 178 -15.91 3.33 0.45
C TYR A 178 -17.32 2.79 0.16
N ARG A 179 -17.74 2.83 -1.11
CA ARG A 179 -19.04 2.35 -1.61
C ARG A 179 -18.88 1.28 -2.69
N LEU A 180 -17.77 0.55 -2.66
CA LEU A 180 -17.55 -0.55 -3.60
C LEU A 180 -18.36 -1.75 -3.15
N THR A 181 -19.36 -2.15 -3.95
CA THR A 181 -20.16 -3.35 -3.70
C THR A 181 -19.58 -4.55 -4.44
N GLN A 182 -19.87 -5.76 -3.96
CA GLN A 182 -19.50 -7.00 -4.65
C GLN A 182 -20.12 -7.09 -6.05
N ASP A 183 -21.38 -6.69 -6.19
CA ASP A 183 -22.07 -6.70 -7.48
C ASP A 183 -21.37 -5.78 -8.49
N LEU A 184 -20.98 -4.57 -8.07
CA LEU A 184 -20.25 -3.65 -8.93
C LEU A 184 -18.87 -4.22 -9.29
N LEU A 185 -18.12 -4.68 -8.27
CA LEU A 185 -16.81 -5.31 -8.45
C LEU A 185 -16.87 -6.41 -9.51
N PHE A 186 -17.82 -7.35 -9.40
CA PHE A 186 -17.92 -8.46 -10.35
C PHE A 186 -18.51 -8.07 -11.69
N SER A 187 -19.37 -7.06 -11.76
CA SER A 187 -19.92 -6.59 -13.04
C SER A 187 -18.86 -5.94 -13.93
N LEU A 188 -17.83 -5.32 -13.32
CA LEU A 188 -16.76 -4.63 -14.04
C LEU A 188 -15.50 -5.50 -14.17
N ALA A 189 -15.21 -6.36 -13.20
CA ALA A 189 -14.08 -7.31 -13.26
C ALA A 189 -14.29 -8.49 -14.22
N THR A 190 -15.41 -8.58 -14.95
CA THR A 190 -15.66 -9.69 -15.90
C THR A 190 -14.81 -9.65 -17.18
N GLY A 191 -14.07 -8.56 -17.42
CA GLY A 191 -13.20 -8.40 -18.60
C GLY A 191 -11.83 -9.07 -18.52
N LEU A 192 -11.48 -9.72 -17.41
CA LEU A 192 -10.16 -10.34 -17.19
C LEU A 192 -10.00 -11.62 -18.02
N ASP A 193 -9.72 -11.48 -19.32
CA ASP A 193 -9.74 -12.57 -20.31
C ASP A 193 -8.63 -13.63 -20.13
N ARG A 194 -7.66 -13.40 -19.24
CA ARG A 194 -6.51 -14.30 -19.00
C ARG A 194 -6.51 -15.03 -17.66
N ARG A 195 -7.29 -14.55 -16.68
CA ARG A 195 -7.55 -15.23 -15.40
C ARG A 195 -9.00 -14.95 -15.04
N ALA A 196 -9.85 -15.96 -15.11
CA ALA A 196 -11.22 -15.79 -14.61
C ALA A 196 -11.11 -15.26 -13.16
N PRO A 197 -11.72 -14.10 -12.83
CA PRO A 197 -11.59 -13.51 -11.51
C PRO A 197 -11.88 -14.56 -10.45
N GLU A 198 -10.94 -14.78 -9.52
CA GLU A 198 -11.12 -15.70 -8.42
C GLU A 198 -12.04 -15.06 -7.37
N ARG A 199 -13.33 -14.99 -7.72
CA ARG A 199 -14.36 -14.30 -6.93
C ARG A 199 -14.26 -14.60 -5.43
N PRO A 200 -14.05 -15.84 -4.97
CA PRO A 200 -13.92 -16.11 -3.53
C PRO A 200 -12.75 -15.36 -2.87
N ALA A 201 -11.58 -15.29 -3.53
CA ALA A 201 -10.41 -14.58 -3.01
C ALA A 201 -10.64 -13.06 -3.04
N MET A 202 -11.22 -12.55 -4.13
CA MET A 202 -11.59 -11.13 -4.24
C MET A 202 -12.59 -10.71 -3.15
N VAL A 203 -13.61 -11.54 -2.85
CA VAL A 203 -14.56 -11.26 -1.74
C VAL A 203 -13.80 -11.17 -0.42
N ARG A 204 -12.94 -12.14 -0.09
CA ARG A 204 -12.18 -12.12 1.16
C ARG A 204 -11.29 -10.90 1.28
N ALA A 205 -10.57 -10.55 0.21
CA ALA A 205 -9.75 -9.35 0.16
C ALA A 205 -10.60 -8.08 0.34
N TRP A 206 -11.76 -8.00 -0.32
CA TRP A 206 -12.68 -6.87 -0.23
C TRP A 206 -13.25 -6.72 1.19
N GLU A 207 -13.65 -7.83 1.82
CA GLU A 207 -14.13 -7.85 3.21
C GLU A 207 -13.06 -7.36 4.18
N ARG A 208 -11.82 -7.88 4.07
CA ARG A 208 -10.68 -7.47 4.90
C ARG A 208 -10.32 -6.00 4.71
N ALA A 209 -10.35 -5.51 3.47
CA ALA A 209 -10.04 -4.13 3.16
C ALA A 209 -11.12 -3.14 3.63
N GLY A 210 -12.36 -3.61 3.85
CA GLY A 210 -13.45 -2.78 4.35
C GLY A 210 -13.83 -1.64 3.39
N LEU A 211 -13.83 -1.90 2.07
CA LEU A 211 -14.16 -0.92 1.03
C LEU A 211 -15.67 -0.60 0.92
N GLN A 212 -16.45 -1.05 1.91
CA GLN A 212 -17.88 -0.85 2.09
C GLN A 212 -18.15 -0.23 3.46
N ARG A 213 -18.02 1.10 3.57
CA ARG A 213 -18.51 1.84 4.73
C ARG A 213 -19.93 2.34 4.40
N PRO A 214 -20.88 2.20 5.34
CA PRO A 214 -22.25 2.70 5.15
C PRO A 214 -22.32 4.23 5.01
#